data_AF-L0G0Z6-F1
#
_entry.id   AF-L0G0Z6-F1
#
_cell.length_a   1.000
_cell.length_b   1.000
_cell.length_c   1.000
_cell.angle_alpha   90.00
_cell.angle_beta   90.00
_cell.angle_gamma   90.00
#
_symmetry.space_group_name_H-M   'P 1'
#
loop_
_entity.id
_entity.type
_entity.pdbx_description
1 polymer ?
#
loop_
_entity_poly.entity_id
_entity_poly.type
_entity_poly.pdbx_seq_one_letter_code
_entity_poly.pdbx_strand_id
1 'polypeptide(L)'
;MKRLLGLLVVVMVLVLILVFITNPALISKIWLYLVGFIGYIVALAEKGFQSLKEAFSKEEKPKDEKSKEEAVAPKPVSAVKSAEPNIAEVSQLSEKIEQLEGRLKDTTAQGESLGGGTVTVLRYIDDGETTLGLLFLRNKFFAYTLEDTFRTEKIKHQTRIPAGKYTLDFNKQLTPKTEDYRDRMPWFDFHLEIKEVPNFSHIYIHIGNNHQHTSGCILIADGVSAGLPRAITQSALAYKRFYKIVHGLLQSNEQVTIQIHNEDWFEKSKIAVL
;
A
#
# COMPACT_ATOMS: atom_id res chain seq x y z
N MET A 1 -31.69 43.52 -8.17
CA MET A 1 -30.98 42.86 -7.05
C MET A 1 -30.96 41.33 -7.14
N LYS A 2 -32.09 40.63 -7.33
CA LYS A 2 -32.12 39.14 -7.35
C LYS A 2 -31.27 38.47 -8.46
N ARG A 3 -31.18 39.08 -9.65
CA ARG A 3 -30.35 38.57 -10.78
C ARG A 3 -28.85 38.72 -10.56
N LEU A 4 -28.43 39.77 -9.82
CA LEU A 4 -27.03 40.00 -9.47
C LEU A 4 -26.56 38.99 -8.41
N LEU A 5 -27.43 38.68 -7.45
CA LEU A 5 -27.17 37.66 -6.43
C LEU A 5 -27.02 36.27 -7.04
N GLY A 6 -27.86 35.92 -8.03
CA GLY A 6 -27.74 34.66 -8.76
C GLY A 6 -26.42 34.54 -9.54
N LEU A 7 -25.99 35.62 -10.20
CA LEU A 7 -24.70 35.65 -10.90
C LEU A 7 -23.52 35.47 -9.94
N LEU A 8 -23.57 36.09 -8.76
CA LEU A 8 -22.51 36.02 -7.76
C LEU A 8 -22.35 34.60 -7.21
N VAL A 9 -23.47 33.89 -6.97
CA VAL A 9 -23.46 32.48 -6.56
C VAL A 9 -22.83 31.59 -7.64
N VAL A 10 -23.17 31.80 -8.92
CA VAL A 10 -22.59 31.03 -10.03
C VAL A 10 -21.08 31.25 -10.13
N VAL A 11 -20.61 32.50 -10.01
CA VAL A 11 -19.18 32.83 -10.00
C VAL A 11 -18.47 32.17 -8.83
N MET A 12 -19.07 32.19 -7.63
CA MET A 12 -18.49 31.57 -6.44
C MET A 12 -18.35 30.05 -6.58
N VAL A 13 -19.34 29.39 -7.18
CA VAL A 13 -19.29 27.94 -7.47
C VAL A 13 -18.20 27.63 -8.49
N LEU A 14 -18.06 28.43 -9.55
CA LEU A 14 -17.00 28.25 -10.55
C LEU A 14 -15.59 28.43 -9.95
N VAL A 15 -15.43 29.43 -9.07
CA VAL A 15 -14.16 29.66 -8.35
C VAL A 15 -13.85 28.48 -7.44
N LEU A 16 -14.84 27.95 -6.70
CA LEU A 16 -14.65 26.76 -5.88
C LEU A 16 -14.21 25.55 -6.70
N ILE A 17 -14.88 25.29 -7.84
CA ILE A 17 -14.52 24.19 -8.74
C ILE A 17 -13.07 24.37 -9.23
N LEU A 18 -12.69 25.58 -9.63
CA LEU A 18 -11.32 25.87 -10.07
C LEU A 18 -10.29 25.65 -8.97
N VAL A 19 -10.59 26.05 -7.72
CA VAL A 19 -9.72 25.81 -6.55
C VAL A 19 -9.52 24.31 -6.32
N PHE A 20 -10.58 23.50 -6.45
CA PHE A 20 -10.48 22.05 -6.28
C PHE A 20 -9.74 21.34 -7.41
N ILE A 21 -9.85 21.84 -8.65
CA ILE A 21 -9.10 21.30 -9.80
C ILE A 21 -7.61 21.67 -9.68
N THR A 22 -7.30 22.90 -9.27
CA THR A 22 -5.91 23.37 -9.13
C THR A 22 -5.22 22.83 -7.88
N ASN A 23 -5.98 22.48 -6.84
CA ASN A 23 -5.45 22.00 -5.56
C ASN A 23 -6.17 20.71 -5.11
N PRO A 24 -5.98 19.57 -5.80
CA PRO A 24 -6.66 18.31 -5.46
C PRO A 24 -6.33 17.81 -4.04
N ALA A 25 -5.19 18.22 -3.48
CA ALA A 25 -4.79 17.91 -2.10
C ALA A 25 -5.67 18.58 -1.02
N LEU A 26 -6.47 19.60 -1.37
CA LEU A 26 -7.43 20.19 -0.42
C LEU A 26 -8.61 19.24 -0.15
N ILE A 27 -9.01 18.43 -1.13
CA ILE A 27 -10.10 17.46 -1.00
C ILE A 27 -9.73 16.41 0.05
N SER A 28 -8.51 15.89 0.00
CA SER A 28 -8.05 14.89 0.97
C SER A 28 -7.91 15.47 2.38
N LYS A 29 -7.44 16.72 2.52
CA LYS A 29 -7.39 17.41 3.83
C LYS A 29 -8.80 17.63 4.40
N ILE A 30 -9.74 18.15 3.60
CA ILE A 30 -11.12 18.38 4.04
C ILE A 30 -11.81 17.06 4.42
N TRP A 31 -11.58 15.99 3.63
CA TRP A 31 -12.11 14.66 3.94
C TRP A 31 -11.57 14.12 5.26
N LEU A 32 -10.27 14.29 5.53
CA LEU A 32 -9.65 13.88 6.78
C LEU A 32 -10.27 14.61 7.99
N TYR A 33 -10.47 15.93 7.89
CA TYR A 33 -11.15 16.71 8.93
C TYR A 33 -12.61 16.30 9.12
N LEU A 34 -13.33 15.98 8.03
CA LEU A 34 -14.72 15.54 8.10
C LEU A 34 -14.86 14.19 8.82
N VAL A 35 -14.02 13.22 8.48
CA VAL A 35 -14.00 11.90 9.12
C VAL A 35 -13.59 12.02 10.60
N GLY A 36 -12.58 12.84 10.89
CA GLY A 36 -12.17 13.13 12.27
C GLY A 36 -13.27 13.81 13.09
N PHE A 37 -13.99 14.76 12.50
CA PHE A 37 -15.11 15.46 13.14
C PHE A 37 -16.29 14.52 13.41
N ILE A 38 -16.63 13.63 12.48
CA ILE A 38 -17.66 12.60 12.70
C ILE A 38 -17.26 11.69 13.86
N GLY A 39 -16.01 11.24 13.92
CA GLY A 39 -15.50 10.44 15.05
C GLY A 39 -15.59 11.19 16.39
N TYR A 40 -15.27 12.49 16.39
CA TYR A 40 -15.39 13.34 17.58
C TYR A 40 -16.84 13.49 18.07
N ILE A 41 -17.80 13.66 17.14
CA ILE A 41 -19.23 13.74 17.48
C ILE A 41 -19.73 12.41 18.06
N VAL A 42 -19.32 11.26 17.51
CA VAL A 42 -19.66 9.94 18.06
C VAL A 42 -19.10 9.77 19.46
N ALA A 43 -17.83 10.13 19.69
CA ALA A 43 -17.20 10.04 21.01
C ALA A 43 -17.89 10.96 22.05
N LEU A 44 -18.35 12.14 21.64
CA LEU A 44 -19.15 13.02 22.50
C LEU A 44 -20.54 12.43 22.79
N ALA A 45 -21.18 11.80 21.81
CA ALA A 45 -22.47 11.16 22.00
C ALA A 45 -22.39 9.96 22.96
N GLU A 46 -21.34 9.13 22.84
CA GLU A 46 -21.09 8.02 23.76
C GLU A 46 -20.87 8.50 25.20
N LYS A 47 -20.03 9.52 25.39
CA LYS A 47 -19.79 10.12 26.72
C LYS A 47 -21.04 10.80 27.28
N GLY A 48 -21.81 11.48 26.42
CA GLY A 48 -23.08 12.11 26.81
C GLY A 48 -24.14 11.09 27.23
N PHE A 49 -24.24 9.96 26.52
CA PHE A 49 -25.18 8.89 26.84
C PHE A 49 -24.82 8.14 28.14
N GLN A 50 -23.52 7.94 28.41
CA GLN A 50 -23.07 7.35 29.67
C GLN A 50 -23.33 8.26 30.86
N SER A 51 -23.08 9.57 30.73
CA SER A 51 -23.35 10.54 31.80
C SER A 51 -24.86 10.70 32.08
N LEU A 52 -25.71 10.59 31.06
CA LEU A 52 -27.16 10.51 31.25
C LEU A 52 -27.58 9.22 31.98
N LYS A 53 -27.00 8.07 31.60
CA LYS A 53 -27.33 6.77 32.23
C LYS A 53 -26.92 6.73 33.71
N GLU A 54 -25.80 7.36 34.06
CA GLU A 54 -25.35 7.53 35.45
C GLU A 54 -26.25 8.47 36.25
N ALA A 55 -26.77 9.54 35.63
CA ALA A 55 -27.70 10.45 36.27
C ALA A 55 -29.11 9.83 36.50
N PHE A 56 -29.57 8.96 35.60
CA PHE A 56 -30.86 8.27 35.73
C PHE A 56 -30.84 7.03 36.63
N SER A 57 -29.66 6.51 36.98
CA SER A 57 -29.53 5.35 37.88
C SER A 57 -29.35 5.74 39.35
N LYS A 58 -29.43 7.03 39.69
CA LYS A 58 -29.07 7.54 41.02
C LYS A 58 -30.17 8.43 41.63
N GLU A 59 -31.35 7.85 41.85
CA GLU A 59 -32.33 8.39 42.80
C GLU A 59 -32.59 7.37 43.92
N GLU A 60 -31.93 7.58 45.06
CA GLU A 60 -32.49 7.45 46.43
C GLU A 60 -31.48 8.06 47.44
N LYS A 61 -31.96 8.96 48.30
CA LYS A 61 -31.26 9.81 49.32
C LYS A 61 -31.24 9.09 50.72
N PRO A 62 -30.67 9.61 51.85
CA PRO A 62 -30.19 10.99 52.17
C PRO A 62 -28.93 11.19 53.07
N LYS A 63 -28.48 12.47 53.15
CA LYS A 63 -27.82 13.21 54.29
C LYS A 63 -26.38 12.82 54.68
N ASP A 64 -25.43 13.70 55.05
CA ASP A 64 -25.43 14.99 55.74
C ASP A 64 -24.16 15.86 55.46
N GLU A 65 -24.32 17.17 55.70
CA GLU A 65 -23.41 18.22 56.20
C GLU A 65 -22.03 18.62 55.58
N LYS A 66 -21.96 19.95 55.29
CA LYS A 66 -20.90 20.97 55.51
C LYS A 66 -19.52 20.72 54.86
N SER A 67 -18.95 21.65 54.09
CA SER A 67 -18.48 22.99 54.53
C SER A 67 -17.80 23.74 53.35
N LYS A 68 -17.95 25.08 53.31
CA LYS A 68 -17.01 26.19 52.90
C LYS A 68 -16.07 25.95 51.68
N GLU A 69 -15.78 26.87 50.77
CA GLU A 69 -15.54 28.32 50.88
C GLU A 69 -15.41 28.92 49.46
N GLU A 70 -15.15 30.23 49.42
CA GLU A 70 -15.49 31.21 48.40
C GLU A 70 -14.72 31.23 47.07
N ALA A 71 -15.35 31.94 46.13
CA ALA A 71 -14.85 32.34 44.84
C ALA A 71 -13.75 33.42 44.91
N VAL A 72 -12.74 33.34 44.04
CA VAL A 72 -11.99 34.53 43.56
C VAL A 72 -11.52 34.30 42.12
N ALA A 73 -12.08 35.08 41.19
CA ALA A 73 -11.33 35.62 40.05
C ALA A 73 -10.94 37.07 40.42
N PRO A 74 -10.06 37.81 39.71
CA PRO A 74 -9.34 37.51 38.46
C PRO A 74 -7.84 37.90 38.51
N LYS A 75 -7.08 37.71 37.41
CA LYS A 75 -6.19 38.75 36.85
C LYS A 75 -5.66 38.38 35.45
N PRO A 76 -5.43 39.37 34.57
CA PRO A 76 -5.14 39.18 33.16
C PRO A 76 -3.63 39.03 32.92
N VAL A 77 -3.23 38.08 32.07
CA VAL A 77 -1.83 37.96 31.63
C VAL A 77 -1.71 38.54 30.22
N SER A 78 -1.34 39.81 30.22
CA SER A 78 -0.38 40.49 29.34
C SER A 78 0.04 39.82 28.02
N ALA A 79 -0.25 40.55 26.95
CA ALA A 79 0.49 40.70 25.69
C ALA A 79 1.79 39.88 25.51
N VAL A 80 1.76 38.97 24.54
CA VAL A 80 2.94 38.31 23.98
C VAL A 80 3.73 39.32 23.16
N LYS A 81 4.92 39.67 23.63
CA LYS A 81 5.96 40.32 22.81
C LYS A 81 6.63 39.25 21.94
N SER A 82 6.85 39.59 20.68
CA SER A 82 7.68 38.85 19.72
C SER A 82 9.09 38.63 20.28
N ALA A 83 9.43 37.40 20.63
CA ALA A 83 10.77 37.01 21.03
C ALA A 83 11.56 36.58 19.79
N GLU A 84 12.70 37.23 19.56
CA GLU A 84 13.73 36.78 18.62
C GLU A 84 14.21 35.36 19.01
N PRO A 85 14.67 34.54 18.05
CA PRO A 85 14.99 33.14 18.31
C PRO A 85 16.12 33.01 19.34
N ASN A 86 15.84 32.26 20.40
CA ASN A 86 16.78 31.93 21.47
C ASN A 86 17.95 31.13 20.87
N ILE A 87 19.12 31.76 20.79
CA ILE A 87 20.34 31.19 20.16
C ILE A 87 20.71 29.81 20.76
N ALA A 88 20.41 29.59 22.05
CA ALA A 88 20.63 28.32 22.71
C ALA A 88 19.69 27.21 22.20
N GLU A 89 18.42 27.53 21.92
CA GLU A 89 17.47 26.58 21.31
C GLU A 89 17.88 26.24 19.88
N VAL A 90 18.35 27.24 19.12
CA VAL A 90 18.83 27.02 17.74
C VAL A 90 20.04 26.07 17.74
N SER A 91 21.00 26.27 18.64
CA SER A 91 22.17 25.39 18.78
C SER A 91 21.78 23.96 19.17
N GLN A 92 20.85 23.80 20.13
CA GLN A 92 20.36 22.49 20.54
C GLN A 92 19.60 21.76 19.43
N LEU A 93 18.83 22.51 18.62
CA LEU A 93 18.14 21.96 17.47
C LEU A 93 19.11 21.54 16.38
N SER A 94 20.17 22.31 16.12
CA SER A 94 21.23 21.96 15.17
C SER A 94 21.96 20.68 15.57
N GLU A 95 22.36 20.55 16.83
CA GLU A 95 22.99 19.32 17.35
C GLU A 95 22.06 18.11 17.24
N LYS A 96 20.76 18.31 17.53
CA LYS A 96 19.76 17.25 17.38
C LYS A 96 19.55 16.85 15.91
N ILE A 97 19.58 17.82 14.98
CA ILE A 97 19.51 17.55 13.54
C ILE A 97 20.72 16.71 13.12
N GLU A 98 21.93 17.11 13.49
CA GLU A 98 23.16 16.39 13.14
C GLU A 98 23.17 14.96 13.72
N GLN A 99 22.68 14.79 14.95
CA GLN A 99 22.55 13.48 15.58
C GLN A 99 21.48 12.60 14.89
N LEU A 100 20.36 13.20 14.45
CA LEU A 100 19.32 12.52 13.68
C LEU A 100 19.81 12.16 12.28
N GLU A 101 20.58 13.02 11.63
CA GLU A 101 21.21 12.76 10.33
C GLU A 101 22.25 11.64 10.41
N GLY A 102 23.05 11.59 11.48
CA GLY A 102 23.96 10.48 11.77
C GLY A 102 23.20 9.15 11.93
N ARG A 103 22.15 9.14 12.77
CA ARG A 103 21.28 7.96 12.95
C ARG A 103 20.58 7.55 11.65
N LEU A 104 20.15 8.50 10.82
CA LEU A 104 19.56 8.23 9.52
C LEU A 104 20.58 7.59 8.58
N LYS A 105 21.81 8.10 8.50
CA LYS A 105 22.88 7.51 7.70
C LYS A 105 23.20 6.08 8.14
N ASP A 106 23.29 5.84 9.44
CA ASP A 106 23.55 4.50 10.01
C ASP A 106 22.36 3.55 9.78
N THR A 107 21.11 4.04 9.90
CA THR A 107 19.89 3.28 9.55
C THR A 107 19.80 2.98 8.05
N THR A 108 20.37 3.84 7.22
CA THR A 108 20.42 3.62 5.76
C THR A 108 21.42 2.51 5.40
N ALA A 109 22.42 2.24 6.25
CA ALA A 109 23.47 1.24 5.99
C ALA A 109 23.08 -0.22 6.29
N GLN A 110 21.96 -0.49 6.99
CA GLN A 110 21.60 -1.85 7.42
C GLN A 110 20.28 -2.32 6.78
N GLY A 111 20.39 -3.16 5.73
CA GLY A 111 19.33 -3.96 5.09
C GLY A 111 18.92 -3.55 3.66
N GLU A 112 18.30 -4.45 2.90
CA GLU A 112 17.92 -4.22 1.50
C GLU A 112 16.50 -3.65 1.36
N SER A 113 16.30 -2.74 0.41
CA SER A 113 14.96 -2.25 0.06
C SER A 113 14.22 -3.29 -0.78
N LEU A 114 13.04 -3.71 -0.33
CA LEU A 114 12.16 -4.63 -1.08
C LEU A 114 11.43 -3.96 -2.26
N GLY A 115 11.41 -2.62 -2.29
CA GLY A 115 10.65 -1.82 -3.27
C GLY A 115 11.41 -1.48 -4.56
N GLY A 116 12.19 -2.42 -5.10
CA GLY A 116 13.16 -2.15 -6.18
C GLY A 116 12.61 -2.11 -7.62
N GLY A 117 11.33 -2.43 -7.83
CA GLY A 117 10.72 -2.52 -9.16
C GLY A 117 9.24 -2.14 -9.18
N THR A 118 8.68 -2.05 -10.39
CA THR A 118 7.25 -1.78 -10.59
C THR A 118 6.40 -2.93 -10.04
N VAL A 119 6.88 -4.16 -10.22
CA VAL A 119 6.34 -5.40 -9.66
C VAL A 119 7.40 -5.97 -8.70
N THR A 120 6.99 -6.43 -7.53
CA THR A 120 7.86 -7.17 -6.61
C THR A 120 7.22 -8.50 -6.26
N VAL A 121 7.98 -9.60 -6.35
CA VAL A 121 7.57 -10.93 -5.89
C VAL A 121 8.42 -11.30 -4.68
N LEU A 122 7.76 -11.56 -3.56
CA LEU A 122 8.38 -12.04 -2.33
C LEU A 122 7.98 -13.50 -2.12
N ARG A 123 8.89 -14.44 -2.40
CA ARG A 123 8.66 -15.87 -2.14
C ARG A 123 8.63 -16.10 -0.64
N TYR A 124 7.67 -16.84 -0.10
CA TYR A 124 7.56 -17.05 1.35
C TYR A 124 7.64 -18.51 1.77
N ILE A 125 7.54 -19.44 0.83
CA ILE A 125 7.67 -20.87 1.09
C ILE A 125 7.95 -21.64 -0.19
N ASP A 126 8.77 -22.68 -0.08
CA ASP A 126 9.00 -23.72 -1.08
C ASP A 126 8.86 -25.07 -0.37
N ASP A 127 8.00 -25.94 -0.88
CA ASP A 127 7.74 -27.26 -0.31
C ASP A 127 8.40 -28.42 -1.07
N GLY A 128 9.33 -28.11 -1.99
CA GLY A 128 10.05 -29.08 -2.81
C GLY A 128 9.36 -29.43 -4.13
N GLU A 129 8.10 -29.02 -4.30
CA GLU A 129 7.36 -29.11 -5.56
C GLU A 129 6.89 -27.73 -6.02
N THR A 130 6.43 -26.91 -5.08
CA THR A 130 5.77 -25.63 -5.31
C THR A 130 6.42 -24.53 -4.48
N THR A 131 6.71 -23.40 -5.14
CA THR A 131 7.04 -22.15 -4.46
C THR A 131 5.82 -21.23 -4.43
N LEU A 132 5.46 -20.70 -3.26
CA LEU A 132 4.47 -19.63 -3.16
C LEU A 132 5.12 -18.28 -2.90
N GLY A 133 4.51 -17.23 -3.46
CA GLY A 133 4.94 -15.86 -3.29
C GLY A 133 3.81 -14.86 -3.11
N LEU A 134 4.20 -13.66 -2.72
CA LEU A 134 3.36 -12.47 -2.64
C LEU A 134 3.80 -11.51 -3.74
N LEU A 135 2.86 -11.11 -4.59
CA LEU A 135 3.09 -10.13 -5.65
C LEU A 135 2.57 -8.77 -5.19
N PHE A 136 3.46 -7.78 -5.27
CA PHE A 136 3.19 -6.38 -5.03
C PHE A 136 3.29 -5.61 -6.35
N LEU A 137 2.40 -4.66 -6.54
CA LEU A 137 2.44 -3.71 -7.66
C LEU A 137 2.61 -2.31 -7.07
N ARG A 138 3.72 -1.65 -7.38
CA ARG A 138 4.12 -0.35 -6.78
C ARG A 138 3.97 -0.37 -5.25
N ASN A 139 4.59 -1.38 -4.64
CA ASN A 139 4.66 -1.60 -3.19
C ASN A 139 3.33 -1.84 -2.49
N LYS A 140 2.24 -2.09 -3.23
CA LYS A 140 0.95 -2.52 -2.68
C LYS A 140 0.73 -3.98 -2.96
N PHE A 141 0.36 -4.74 -1.95
CA PHE A 141 -0.02 -6.15 -2.14
C PHE A 141 -1.10 -6.23 -3.21
N PHE A 142 -0.91 -7.12 -4.17
CA PHE A 142 -1.77 -7.24 -5.34
C PHE A 142 -2.38 -8.63 -5.47
N ALA A 143 -1.55 -9.68 -5.37
CA ALA A 143 -1.97 -11.06 -5.58
C ALA A 143 -0.99 -12.05 -4.94
N TYR A 144 -1.38 -13.31 -4.88
CA TYR A 144 -0.49 -14.43 -4.60
C TYR A 144 0.12 -14.97 -5.88
N THR A 145 1.26 -15.64 -5.76
CA THR A 145 1.92 -16.34 -6.86
C THR A 145 2.23 -17.79 -6.55
N LEU A 146 2.33 -18.60 -7.61
CA LEU A 146 2.79 -19.99 -7.56
C LEU A 146 3.82 -20.22 -8.67
N GLU A 147 4.96 -20.80 -8.32
CA GLU A 147 6.02 -21.21 -9.25
C GLU A 147 6.40 -22.68 -8.98
N ASP A 148 7.22 -23.27 -9.84
CA ASP A 148 7.91 -24.53 -9.54
C ASP A 148 8.82 -24.41 -8.30
N THR A 149 9.31 -25.54 -7.78
CA THR A 149 10.35 -25.55 -6.74
C THR A 149 11.68 -24.94 -7.22
N PHE A 150 12.52 -24.52 -6.27
CA PHE A 150 13.93 -24.24 -6.49
C PHE A 150 14.70 -25.52 -6.87
N ARG A 151 15.63 -25.39 -7.81
CA ARG A 151 16.67 -26.39 -8.11
C ARG A 151 17.97 -25.66 -8.40
N THR A 152 19.09 -26.17 -7.88
CA THR A 152 20.43 -25.64 -8.17
C THR A 152 20.75 -25.75 -9.67
N GLU A 153 20.40 -26.88 -10.26
CA GLU A 153 20.49 -27.12 -11.70
C GLU A 153 19.08 -27.15 -12.31
N LYS A 154 18.91 -26.46 -13.43
CA LYS A 154 17.60 -26.32 -14.08
C LYS A 154 17.12 -27.67 -14.64
N ILE A 155 15.99 -28.13 -14.12
CA ILE A 155 15.23 -29.25 -14.68
C ILE A 155 14.04 -28.66 -15.45
N LYS A 156 13.90 -29.06 -16.72
CA LYS A 156 12.82 -28.57 -17.58
C LYS A 156 11.46 -28.88 -16.93
N HIS A 157 10.58 -27.87 -16.87
CA HIS A 157 9.23 -27.97 -16.29
C HIS A 157 9.15 -28.18 -14.77
N GLN A 158 10.27 -28.05 -14.04
CA GLN A 158 10.32 -28.35 -12.61
C GLN A 158 11.24 -27.38 -11.85
N THR A 159 11.48 -26.19 -12.38
CA THR A 159 12.43 -25.24 -11.79
C THR A 159 11.95 -23.82 -11.96
N ARG A 160 11.79 -23.11 -10.84
CA ARG A 160 11.50 -21.66 -10.84
C ARG A 160 12.69 -20.85 -11.36
N ILE A 161 12.40 -19.64 -11.83
CA ILE A 161 13.45 -18.72 -12.25
C ILE A 161 14.29 -18.22 -11.06
N PRO A 162 15.56 -17.85 -11.27
CA PRO A 162 16.37 -17.27 -10.21
C PRO A 162 15.76 -15.98 -9.64
N ALA A 163 16.05 -15.67 -8.39
CA ALA A 163 15.78 -14.36 -7.81
C ALA A 163 16.66 -13.31 -8.50
N GLY A 164 16.15 -12.08 -8.63
CA GLY A 164 16.83 -11.03 -9.36
C GLY A 164 15.90 -9.93 -9.84
N LYS A 165 16.48 -8.98 -10.56
CA LYS A 165 15.75 -7.88 -11.22
C LYS A 165 15.68 -8.16 -12.71
N TYR A 166 14.49 -8.07 -13.26
CA TYR A 166 14.24 -8.29 -14.68
C TYR A 166 13.34 -7.21 -15.26
N THR A 167 13.34 -7.10 -16.57
CA THR A 167 12.38 -6.27 -17.31
C THR A 167 11.15 -7.11 -17.65
N LEU A 168 9.97 -6.50 -17.54
CA LEU A 168 8.71 -7.11 -17.96
C LEU A 168 8.23 -6.37 -19.23
N ASP A 169 8.05 -7.09 -20.32
CA ASP A 169 7.58 -6.52 -21.59
C ASP A 169 6.76 -7.54 -22.39
N PHE A 170 6.04 -7.10 -23.41
CA PHE A 170 5.27 -7.99 -24.26
C PHE A 170 6.18 -8.96 -25.02
N ASN A 171 5.80 -10.23 -25.05
CA ASN A 171 6.26 -11.14 -26.09
C ASN A 171 5.35 -11.03 -27.31
N LYS A 172 5.82 -10.29 -28.32
CA LYS A 172 5.08 -10.08 -29.59
C LYS A 172 5.13 -11.29 -30.55
N GLN A 173 5.67 -12.41 -30.12
CA GLN A 173 5.64 -13.66 -30.89
C GLN A 173 4.29 -14.36 -30.73
N LEU A 174 3.79 -14.91 -31.83
CA LEU A 174 2.58 -15.73 -31.83
C LEU A 174 2.94 -17.15 -31.41
N THR A 175 2.85 -17.41 -30.10
CA THR A 175 3.07 -18.75 -29.51
C THR A 175 1.73 -19.50 -29.40
N PRO A 176 1.74 -20.85 -29.32
CA PRO A 176 0.50 -21.61 -29.08
C PRO A 176 -0.26 -21.16 -27.83
N LYS A 177 0.47 -20.73 -26.79
CA LYS A 177 -0.14 -20.18 -25.57
C LYS A 177 -0.82 -18.83 -25.82
N THR A 178 -0.21 -17.97 -26.64
CA THR A 178 -0.79 -16.68 -27.04
C THR A 178 -2.11 -16.87 -27.79
N GLU A 179 -2.17 -17.84 -28.71
CA GLU A 179 -3.39 -18.19 -29.45
C GLU A 179 -4.48 -18.70 -28.50
N ASP A 180 -4.16 -19.66 -27.63
CA ASP A 180 -5.09 -20.20 -26.61
C ASP A 180 -5.68 -19.10 -25.72
N TYR A 181 -4.88 -18.10 -25.35
CA TYR A 181 -5.36 -16.99 -24.52
C TYR A 181 -6.30 -16.06 -25.29
N ARG A 182 -6.03 -15.79 -26.57
CA ARG A 182 -6.89 -14.94 -27.41
C ARG A 182 -8.25 -15.59 -27.64
N ASP A 183 -8.27 -16.90 -27.85
CA ASP A 183 -9.51 -17.67 -28.03
C ASP A 183 -10.39 -17.62 -26.77
N ARG A 184 -9.78 -17.71 -25.58
CA ARG A 184 -10.50 -17.70 -24.29
C ARG A 184 -10.82 -16.30 -23.77
N MET A 185 -10.01 -15.32 -24.11
CA MET A 185 -10.04 -13.97 -23.54
C MET A 185 -9.91 -12.91 -24.64
N PRO A 186 -11.03 -12.45 -25.23
CA PRO A 186 -11.00 -11.50 -26.36
C PRO A 186 -10.32 -10.15 -26.10
N TRP A 187 -10.07 -9.81 -24.82
CA TRP A 187 -9.37 -8.59 -24.40
C TRP A 187 -7.84 -8.78 -24.27
N PHE A 188 -7.34 -10.00 -24.42
CA PHE A 188 -5.93 -10.32 -24.29
C PHE A 188 -5.19 -10.03 -25.61
N ASP A 189 -3.97 -9.48 -25.51
CA ASP A 189 -3.15 -9.12 -26.66
C ASP A 189 -1.92 -10.03 -26.76
N PHE A 190 -0.88 -9.75 -25.98
CA PHE A 190 0.37 -10.52 -25.95
C PHE A 190 0.76 -10.89 -24.52
N HIS A 191 1.51 -11.97 -24.34
CA HIS A 191 1.96 -12.37 -23.00
C HIS A 191 2.94 -11.35 -22.42
N LEU A 192 2.80 -11.07 -21.11
CA LEU A 192 3.81 -10.34 -20.35
C LEU A 192 4.95 -11.30 -20.03
N GLU A 193 6.12 -11.04 -20.60
CA GLU A 193 7.32 -11.87 -20.49
C GLU A 193 8.38 -11.21 -19.61
N ILE A 194 8.90 -11.99 -18.67
CA ILE A 194 10.08 -11.65 -17.88
C ILE A 194 11.29 -11.87 -18.79
N LYS A 195 11.95 -10.79 -19.19
CA LYS A 195 13.03 -10.80 -20.18
C LYS A 195 14.37 -11.17 -19.55
N GLU A 196 15.25 -11.74 -20.38
CA GLU A 196 16.66 -11.98 -20.07
C GLU A 196 16.89 -12.88 -18.83
N VAL A 197 15.99 -13.84 -18.61
CA VAL A 197 16.14 -14.82 -17.53
C VAL A 197 17.19 -15.88 -17.92
N PRO A 198 18.28 -16.04 -17.14
CA PRO A 198 19.36 -16.97 -17.50
C PRO A 198 18.89 -18.43 -17.63
N ASN A 199 19.16 -19.08 -18.76
CA ASN A 199 18.77 -20.48 -19.06
C ASN A 199 17.25 -20.72 -19.21
N PHE A 200 16.45 -19.66 -19.27
CA PHE A 200 15.01 -19.73 -19.52
C PHE A 200 14.63 -18.91 -20.75
N SER A 201 13.51 -19.25 -21.35
CA SER A 201 12.85 -18.47 -22.41
C SER A 201 11.34 -18.55 -22.21
N HIS A 202 10.60 -17.55 -22.70
CA HIS A 202 9.14 -17.54 -22.66
C HIS A 202 8.56 -17.65 -21.24
N ILE A 203 9.19 -16.94 -20.30
CA ILE A 203 8.74 -16.90 -18.91
C ILE A 203 7.69 -15.83 -18.75
N TYR A 204 6.47 -16.26 -18.49
CA TYR A 204 5.31 -15.37 -18.40
C TYR A 204 4.78 -15.27 -16.98
N ILE A 205 4.06 -14.18 -16.71
CA ILE A 205 3.09 -14.14 -15.60
C ILE A 205 1.74 -14.55 -16.18
N HIS A 206 1.11 -15.60 -15.67
CA HIS A 206 -0.06 -16.16 -16.36
C HIS A 206 -1.05 -16.94 -15.45
N ILE A 207 -2.21 -17.31 -16.00
CA ILE A 207 -3.24 -18.09 -15.28
C ILE A 207 -2.83 -19.55 -15.07
N GLY A 208 -3.22 -20.12 -13.93
CA GLY A 208 -2.98 -21.53 -13.60
C GLY A 208 -3.51 -21.86 -12.21
N ASN A 209 -3.22 -23.06 -11.72
CA ASN A 209 -3.76 -23.55 -10.44
C ASN A 209 -2.71 -24.23 -9.55
N ASN A 210 -1.74 -24.92 -10.14
CA ASN A 210 -0.73 -25.68 -9.42
C ASN A 210 0.59 -25.69 -10.23
N HIS A 211 1.64 -26.27 -9.66
CA HIS A 211 2.97 -26.32 -10.29
C HIS A 211 2.96 -27.02 -11.66
N GLN A 212 2.07 -27.99 -11.90
CA GLN A 212 1.95 -28.68 -13.19
C GLN A 212 1.47 -27.76 -14.32
N HIS A 213 0.87 -26.60 -14.00
CA HIS A 213 0.46 -25.60 -14.98
C HIS A 213 1.56 -24.58 -15.29
N THR A 214 2.75 -24.73 -14.73
CA THR A 214 3.91 -23.88 -15.02
C THR A 214 5.11 -24.70 -15.50
N SER A 215 6.10 -23.99 -16.02
CA SER A 215 7.36 -24.54 -16.52
C SER A 215 8.49 -23.52 -16.31
N GLY A 216 8.56 -22.98 -15.10
CA GLY A 216 9.36 -21.82 -14.72
C GLY A 216 8.62 -20.48 -14.77
N CYS A 217 7.40 -20.42 -15.32
CA CYS A 217 6.56 -19.23 -15.29
C CYS A 217 6.04 -18.91 -13.88
N ILE A 218 5.57 -17.68 -13.70
CA ILE A 218 4.90 -17.24 -12.47
C ILE A 218 3.39 -17.32 -12.68
N LEU A 219 2.71 -18.16 -11.90
CA LEU A 219 1.25 -18.16 -11.86
C LEU A 219 0.77 -17.08 -10.88
N ILE A 220 -0.33 -16.40 -11.20
CA ILE A 220 -0.90 -15.32 -10.37
C ILE A 220 -2.34 -15.64 -9.95
N ALA A 221 -2.73 -15.29 -8.72
CA ALA A 221 -4.05 -15.62 -8.16
C ALA A 221 -4.48 -14.75 -6.98
N ASP A 222 -5.79 -14.72 -6.70
CA ASP A 222 -6.35 -13.98 -5.55
C ASP A 222 -6.44 -14.81 -4.28
N GLY A 223 -6.25 -16.12 -4.37
CA GLY A 223 -6.29 -17.01 -3.22
C GLY A 223 -5.29 -18.16 -3.32
N VAL A 224 -4.94 -18.68 -2.16
CA VAL A 224 -4.08 -19.86 -1.96
C VAL A 224 -4.89 -20.88 -1.17
N SER A 225 -4.79 -22.16 -1.55
CA SER A 225 -5.37 -23.27 -0.80
C SER A 225 -4.54 -23.58 0.44
N ALA A 226 -5.19 -23.89 1.56
CA ALA A 226 -4.52 -24.30 2.78
C ALA A 226 -4.01 -25.76 2.75
N GLY A 227 -4.48 -26.58 1.80
CA GLY A 227 -4.16 -28.00 1.70
C GLY A 227 -2.88 -28.31 0.94
N LEU A 228 -2.43 -29.57 1.05
CA LEU A 228 -1.39 -30.17 0.20
C LEU A 228 -2.06 -31.11 -0.84
N PRO A 229 -1.60 -31.12 -2.11
CA PRO A 229 -0.58 -30.23 -2.66
C PRO A 229 -1.06 -28.78 -2.72
N ARG A 230 -0.11 -27.83 -2.62
CA ARG A 230 -0.42 -26.40 -2.67
C ARG A 230 -1.03 -26.03 -4.02
N ALA A 231 -2.04 -25.18 -3.97
CA ALA A 231 -2.73 -24.69 -5.15
C ALA A 231 -3.15 -23.24 -4.97
N ILE A 232 -3.40 -22.56 -6.08
CA ILE A 232 -3.92 -21.21 -6.14
C ILE A 232 -5.28 -21.17 -6.85
N THR A 233 -6.09 -20.17 -6.49
CA THR A 233 -7.48 -20.03 -6.94
C THR A 233 -7.74 -18.64 -7.51
N GLN A 234 -8.77 -18.52 -8.36
CA GLN A 234 -9.16 -17.24 -8.98
C GLN A 234 -8.07 -16.58 -9.84
N SER A 235 -7.22 -17.39 -10.50
CA SER A 235 -6.10 -16.90 -11.30
C SER A 235 -6.52 -16.05 -12.50
N ALA A 236 -7.62 -16.40 -13.17
CA ALA A 236 -8.13 -15.62 -14.30
C ALA A 236 -8.54 -14.18 -13.92
N LEU A 237 -9.16 -14.01 -12.74
CA LEU A 237 -9.54 -12.69 -12.25
C LEU A 237 -8.31 -11.86 -11.86
N ALA A 238 -7.40 -12.46 -11.10
CA ALA A 238 -6.14 -11.83 -10.70
C ALA A 238 -5.33 -11.38 -11.92
N TYR A 239 -5.15 -12.29 -12.88
CA TYR A 239 -4.41 -12.04 -14.11
C TYR A 239 -5.05 -10.93 -14.95
N LYS A 240 -6.38 -10.94 -15.13
CA LYS A 240 -7.06 -9.87 -15.91
C LYS A 240 -6.84 -8.49 -15.30
N ARG A 241 -6.88 -8.35 -13.97
CA ARG A 241 -6.62 -7.06 -13.30
C ARG A 241 -5.16 -6.66 -13.46
N PHE A 242 -4.23 -7.58 -13.20
CA PHE A 242 -2.80 -7.34 -13.33
C PHE A 242 -2.42 -6.92 -14.75
N TYR A 243 -2.85 -7.72 -15.72
CA TYR A 243 -2.59 -7.53 -17.15
C TYR A 243 -3.05 -6.16 -17.62
N LYS A 244 -4.29 -5.75 -17.30
CA LYS A 244 -4.80 -4.44 -17.72
C LYS A 244 -3.96 -3.28 -17.19
N ILE A 245 -3.49 -3.36 -15.94
CA ILE A 245 -2.67 -2.30 -15.35
C ILE A 245 -1.30 -2.26 -16.04
N VAL A 246 -0.59 -3.39 -16.06
CA VAL A 246 0.75 -3.47 -16.66
C VAL A 246 0.72 -3.14 -18.15
N HIS A 247 -0.29 -3.61 -18.87
CA HIS A 247 -0.50 -3.26 -20.26
C HIS A 247 -0.64 -1.74 -20.45
N GLY A 248 -1.42 -1.06 -19.61
CA GLY A 248 -1.54 0.39 -19.66
C GLY A 248 -0.22 1.12 -19.41
N LEU A 249 0.61 0.61 -18.48
CA LEU A 249 1.95 1.15 -18.23
C LEU A 249 2.85 1.02 -19.47
N LEU A 250 2.93 -0.18 -20.05
CA LEU A 250 3.76 -0.44 -21.22
C LEU A 250 3.31 0.34 -22.46
N GLN A 251 2.00 0.47 -22.69
CA GLN A 251 1.46 1.30 -23.79
C GLN A 251 1.76 2.79 -23.62
N SER A 252 1.98 3.24 -22.37
CA SER A 252 2.41 4.61 -22.06
C SER A 252 3.93 4.80 -22.16
N ASN A 253 4.65 3.80 -22.70
CA ASN A 253 6.11 3.73 -22.77
C ASN A 253 6.81 3.79 -21.39
N GLU A 254 6.11 3.41 -20.31
CA GLU A 254 6.74 3.24 -19.00
C GLU A 254 7.50 1.92 -18.96
N GLN A 255 8.78 1.95 -18.55
CA GLN A 255 9.54 0.72 -18.33
C GLN A 255 9.01 0.00 -17.09
N VAL A 256 8.50 -1.22 -17.28
CA VAL A 256 8.03 -2.06 -16.19
C VAL A 256 9.13 -3.04 -15.81
N THR A 257 9.48 -3.06 -14.53
CA THR A 257 10.46 -3.99 -13.96
C THR A 257 9.81 -4.92 -12.96
N ILE A 258 10.35 -6.13 -12.83
CA ILE A 258 9.98 -7.09 -11.81
C ILE A 258 11.21 -7.43 -10.96
N GLN A 259 11.07 -7.27 -9.64
CA GLN A 259 12.06 -7.67 -8.65
C GLN A 259 11.57 -8.94 -7.95
N ILE A 260 12.39 -9.98 -7.93
CA ILE A 260 12.06 -11.26 -7.31
C ILE A 260 13.03 -11.50 -6.16
N HIS A 261 12.48 -11.78 -4.97
CA HIS A 261 13.25 -12.16 -3.80
C HIS A 261 12.92 -13.58 -3.35
N ASN A 262 13.94 -14.32 -2.95
CA ASN A 262 13.80 -15.63 -2.29
C ASN A 262 13.30 -15.47 -0.86
N GLU A 263 12.95 -16.59 -0.24
CA GLU A 263 12.35 -16.76 1.08
C GLU A 263 13.10 -16.06 2.22
N ASP A 264 14.40 -15.83 2.04
CA ASP A 264 15.26 -15.08 2.95
C ASP A 264 15.05 -13.56 2.91
N TRP A 265 14.09 -13.06 2.12
CA TRP A 265 13.80 -11.62 2.01
C TRP A 265 13.42 -10.99 3.34
N PHE A 266 12.76 -11.74 4.24
CA PHE A 266 12.36 -11.19 5.54
C PHE A 266 13.60 -10.87 6.38
N GLU A 267 14.56 -11.81 6.44
CA GLU A 267 15.83 -11.65 7.15
C GLU A 267 16.71 -10.54 6.55
N LYS A 268 16.67 -10.37 5.23
CA LYS A 268 17.42 -9.33 4.50
C LYS A 268 16.76 -7.95 4.57
N SER A 269 15.46 -7.90 4.85
CA SER A 269 14.69 -6.66 4.85
C SER A 269 14.91 -5.84 6.12
N LYS A 270 14.82 -4.51 5.99
CA LYS A 270 14.88 -3.55 7.10
C LYS A 270 13.63 -3.54 7.99
N ILE A 271 12.93 -4.65 8.14
CA ILE A 271 11.79 -4.71 9.04
C ILE A 271 12.39 -4.76 10.45
N ALA A 272 12.35 -3.63 11.14
CA ALA A 272 12.89 -3.48 12.48
C ALA A 272 12.46 -4.68 13.33
N VAL A 273 13.45 -5.38 13.88
CA VAL A 273 13.22 -6.32 14.98
C VAL A 273 12.67 -5.46 16.12
N LEU A 274 11.37 -5.59 16.36
CA LEU A 274 10.68 -4.96 17.50
C LEU A 274 11.18 -5.58 18.82
#